data_AF-A0ABC9GL06-F1
#
_entry.id   AF-A0ABC9GL06-F1
#
_cell.length_a   1.000
_cell.length_b   1.000
_cell.length_c   1.000
_cell.angle_alpha   90.00
_cell.angle_beta   90.00
_cell.angle_gamma   90.00
#
_symmetry.space_group_name_H-M   'P 1'
#
loop_
_entity.id
_entity.type
_entity.pdbx_description
1 polymer ?
#
loop_
_entity_poly.entity_id
_entity_poly.type
_entity_poly.pdbx_seq_one_letter_code
_entity_poly.pdbx_strand_id
1 'polypeptide(L)'
;MALNGSTHHNQDLLDAQLELWQSTFGYIKSMALKSALDLRIADAIDHYGCGSATVPQIVDRITLPSSKIPHLRRLMRVLAATGVFTAQHPLAGGSGGGDDDDEPMYTLTPVSRLLVGSRNLAPITSMLLHPALVSPFLELGSWFQEKEAPESCQLFKHAHGQTVWEQTDRDAAFDAAVNDGMVSDSHFIMGVAIDECAGAFQGIRSLVDVGGGFGAAAQAIAKAFPGVKCSVLDLDHVIAKAPCDTDVQYIAGDMFESIPPADAMFFKP
;
A
#
# COMPACT_ATOMS: atom_id res chain seq x y z
N MET A 1 -53.63 1.88 -18.93
CA MET A 1 -52.98 1.44 -17.68
C MET A 1 -51.87 0.45 -18.06
N ALA A 2 -50.68 0.95 -18.43
CA ALA A 2 -49.48 0.13 -18.75
C ALA A 2 -48.23 1.02 -19.00
N LEU A 3 -47.88 1.93 -18.08
CA LEU A 3 -46.67 2.77 -18.20
C LEU A 3 -45.70 2.67 -17.00
N ASN A 4 -46.01 1.87 -15.98
CA ASN A 4 -45.13 1.72 -14.80
C ASN A 4 -44.14 0.55 -14.88
N GLY A 5 -44.27 -0.34 -15.87
CA GLY A 5 -43.39 -1.51 -15.99
C GLY A 5 -42.11 -1.27 -16.81
N SER A 6 -42.15 -0.37 -17.79
CA SER A 6 -41.01 -0.08 -18.68
C SER A 6 -39.99 0.88 -18.05
N THR A 7 -40.43 1.78 -17.17
CA THR A 7 -39.58 2.75 -16.48
C THR A 7 -38.66 2.10 -15.44
N HIS A 8 -39.16 1.11 -14.68
CA HIS A 8 -38.32 0.34 -13.75
C HIS A 8 -37.24 -0.46 -14.49
N HIS A 9 -37.61 -1.13 -15.58
CA HIS A 9 -36.67 -1.93 -16.37
C HIS A 9 -35.54 -1.08 -17.00
N ASN A 10 -35.84 0.13 -17.47
CA ASN A 10 -34.83 1.03 -18.02
C ASN A 10 -33.90 1.60 -16.94
N GLN A 11 -34.41 1.88 -15.73
CA GLN A 11 -33.59 2.33 -14.62
C GLN A 11 -32.62 1.23 -14.17
N ASP A 12 -33.10 0.00 -14.04
CA ASP A 12 -32.26 -1.16 -13.68
C ASP A 12 -31.12 -1.37 -14.70
N LEU A 13 -31.39 -1.18 -16.00
CA LEU A 13 -30.38 -1.26 -17.05
C LEU A 13 -29.34 -0.14 -16.96
N LEU A 14 -29.74 1.09 -16.61
CA LEU A 14 -28.82 2.21 -16.43
C LEU A 14 -27.93 2.03 -15.20
N ASP A 15 -28.50 1.52 -14.11
CA ASP A 15 -27.76 1.22 -12.89
C ASP A 15 -26.75 0.09 -13.13
N ALA A 16 -27.15 -0.98 -13.83
CA ALA A 16 -26.26 -2.05 -14.25
C ALA A 16 -25.15 -1.56 -15.19
N GLN A 17 -25.46 -0.65 -16.12
CA GLN A 17 -24.45 -0.03 -16.98
C GLN A 17 -23.46 0.80 -16.18
N LEU A 18 -23.93 1.57 -15.18
CA LEU A 18 -23.06 2.35 -14.30
C LEU A 18 -22.10 1.45 -13.53
N GLU A 19 -22.60 0.36 -12.94
CA GLU A 19 -21.79 -0.61 -12.20
C GLU A 19 -20.75 -1.29 -13.11
N LEU A 20 -21.14 -1.66 -14.33
CA LEU A 20 -20.23 -2.22 -15.32
C LEU A 20 -19.09 -1.25 -15.65
N TRP A 21 -19.39 0.04 -15.85
CA TRP A 21 -18.37 1.05 -16.12
C TRP A 21 -17.47 1.32 -14.90
N GLN A 22 -18.03 1.36 -13.69
CA GLN A 22 -17.25 1.51 -12.46
C GLN A 22 -16.26 0.36 -12.27
N SER A 23 -16.67 -0.86 -12.58
CA SER A 23 -15.82 -2.05 -12.54
C SER A 23 -14.75 -2.02 -13.64
N THR A 24 -15.15 -1.71 -14.88
CA THR A 24 -14.26 -1.65 -16.05
C THR A 24 -13.15 -0.62 -15.86
N PHE A 25 -13.47 0.56 -15.33
CA PHE A 25 -12.52 1.64 -15.11
C PHE A 25 -11.93 1.66 -13.69
N GLY A 26 -12.17 0.63 -12.88
CA GLY A 26 -11.70 0.56 -11.49
C GLY A 26 -10.18 0.73 -11.36
N TYR A 27 -9.41 0.20 -12.31
CA TYR A 27 -7.95 0.31 -12.34
C TYR A 27 -7.44 1.76 -12.41
N ILE A 28 -8.22 2.69 -12.97
CA ILE A 28 -7.86 4.11 -13.04
C ILE A 28 -7.70 4.70 -11.63
N LYS A 29 -8.49 4.23 -10.66
CA LYS A 29 -8.36 4.66 -9.25
C LYS A 29 -7.00 4.25 -8.69
N SER A 30 -6.59 3.00 -8.91
CA SER A 30 -5.29 2.48 -8.49
C SER A 30 -4.13 3.21 -9.17
N MET A 31 -4.24 3.49 -10.48
CA MET A 31 -3.20 4.21 -11.22
C MET A 31 -3.13 5.70 -10.85
N ALA A 32 -4.25 6.32 -10.50
CA ALA A 32 -4.27 7.67 -9.93
C ALA A 32 -3.54 7.70 -8.58
N LEU A 33 -3.82 6.74 -7.69
CA LEU A 33 -3.12 6.60 -6.42
C LEU A 33 -1.61 6.36 -6.62
N LYS A 34 -1.25 5.45 -7.53
CA LYS A 34 0.15 5.22 -7.92
C LYS A 34 0.82 6.51 -8.38
N SER A 35 0.16 7.28 -9.25
CA SER A 35 0.69 8.56 -9.73
C SER A 35 0.89 9.57 -8.59
N ALA A 36 0.00 9.57 -7.59
CA ALA A 36 0.13 10.43 -6.42
C ALA A 36 1.32 10.03 -5.54
N LEU A 37 1.61 8.73 -5.42
CA LEU A 37 2.79 8.21 -4.73
C LEU A 37 4.08 8.56 -5.47
N ASP A 38 4.13 8.29 -6.78
CA ASP A 38 5.29 8.59 -7.64
C ASP A 38 5.63 10.10 -7.61
N LEU A 39 4.62 10.96 -7.57
CA LEU A 39 4.77 12.42 -7.49
C LEU A 39 4.90 12.94 -6.06
N ARG A 40 4.80 12.08 -5.03
CA ARG A 40 4.86 12.45 -3.61
C ARG A 40 3.88 13.57 -3.22
N ILE A 41 2.65 13.47 -3.73
CA ILE A 41 1.62 14.51 -3.53
C ILE A 41 1.24 14.63 -2.05
N ALA A 42 1.12 13.52 -1.32
CA ALA A 42 0.77 13.55 0.09
C ALA A 42 1.85 14.28 0.92
N ASP A 43 3.13 14.01 0.67
CA ASP A 43 4.26 14.73 1.28
C ASP A 43 4.21 16.24 0.95
N ALA A 44 3.91 16.59 -0.31
CA ALA A 44 3.82 17.97 -0.74
C ALA A 44 2.72 18.76 -0.01
N ILE A 45 1.58 18.10 0.27
CA ILE A 45 0.48 18.70 1.04
C ILE A 45 0.84 18.76 2.54
N ASP A 46 1.44 17.70 3.09
CA ASP A 46 1.80 17.62 4.52
C ASP A 46 2.89 18.64 4.91
N HIS A 47 3.75 19.00 3.97
CA HIS A 47 4.86 19.93 4.19
C HIS A 47 4.43 21.28 4.81
N TYR A 48 3.23 21.76 4.50
CA TYR A 48 2.72 23.03 5.01
C TYR A 48 2.20 22.94 6.46
N GLY A 49 2.22 21.77 7.08
CA GLY A 49 1.86 21.53 8.48
C GLY A 49 0.36 21.56 8.79
N CYS A 50 -0.44 22.26 7.97
CA CYS A 50 -1.90 22.26 8.06
C CYS A 50 -2.56 21.03 7.39
N GLY A 51 -1.79 20.24 6.64
CA GLY A 51 -2.31 19.10 5.88
C GLY A 51 -3.23 19.51 4.73
N SER A 52 -3.08 20.75 4.23
CA SER A 52 -3.87 21.32 3.14
C SER A 52 -2.99 22.15 2.21
N ALA A 53 -3.20 22.06 0.89
CA ALA A 53 -2.47 22.85 -0.09
C ALA A 53 -3.28 23.10 -1.38
N THR A 54 -3.01 24.21 -2.07
CA THR A 54 -3.52 24.50 -3.41
C THR A 54 -2.70 23.79 -4.49
N VAL A 55 -3.17 23.76 -5.74
CA VAL A 55 -2.43 23.11 -6.83
C VAL A 55 -1.08 23.81 -7.10
N PRO A 56 -0.97 25.15 -7.17
CA PRO A 56 0.32 25.85 -7.26
C PRO A 56 1.27 25.47 -6.14
N GLN A 57 0.79 25.39 -4.91
CA GLN A 57 1.58 24.98 -3.76
C GLN A 57 2.09 23.54 -3.89
N ILE A 58 1.28 22.62 -4.43
CA ILE A 58 1.72 21.24 -4.70
C ILE A 58 2.76 21.24 -5.84
N VAL A 59 2.50 21.96 -6.93
CA VAL A 59 3.37 22.06 -8.12
C VAL A 59 4.76 22.56 -7.76
N ASP A 60 4.85 23.57 -6.90
CA ASP A 60 6.12 24.14 -6.42
C ASP A 60 7.00 23.06 -5.74
N ARG A 61 6.37 22.16 -4.97
CA ARG A 61 7.09 21.10 -4.24
C ARG A 61 7.47 19.93 -5.12
N ILE A 62 6.58 19.51 -6.04
CA ILE A 62 6.83 18.35 -6.91
C ILE A 62 7.64 18.72 -8.16
N THR A 63 7.94 20.00 -8.38
CA THR A 63 8.69 20.52 -9.53
C THR A 63 8.08 20.11 -10.88
N LEU A 64 6.77 20.37 -11.07
CA LEU A 64 6.06 19.98 -12.29
C LEU A 64 6.15 21.08 -13.39
N PRO A 65 6.43 20.74 -14.66
CA PRO A 65 6.35 21.71 -15.76
C PRO A 65 4.96 22.35 -15.87
N SER A 66 4.93 23.65 -16.19
CA SER A 66 3.68 24.42 -16.30
C SER A 66 2.67 23.83 -17.29
N SER A 67 3.17 23.23 -18.38
CA SER A 67 2.35 22.52 -19.38
C SER A 67 1.57 21.32 -18.83
N LYS A 68 1.98 20.75 -17.69
CA LYS A 68 1.34 19.60 -17.06
C LYS A 68 0.37 19.96 -15.94
N ILE A 69 0.29 21.22 -15.51
CA ILE A 69 -0.61 21.67 -14.43
C ILE A 69 -2.09 21.31 -14.73
N PRO A 70 -2.64 21.49 -15.95
CA PRO A 70 -4.03 21.09 -16.23
C PRO A 70 -4.29 19.59 -16.02
N HIS A 71 -3.28 18.75 -16.29
CA HIS A 71 -3.38 17.30 -16.09
C HIS A 71 -3.31 16.94 -14.61
N LEU A 72 -2.46 17.63 -13.83
CA LEU A 72 -2.43 17.48 -12.38
C LEU A 72 -3.77 17.86 -11.75
N ARG A 73 -4.40 18.96 -12.17
CA ARG A 73 -5.75 19.34 -11.69
C ARG A 73 -6.77 18.21 -11.92
N ARG A 74 -6.72 17.53 -13.08
CA ARG A 74 -7.60 16.39 -13.36
C ARG A 74 -7.29 15.20 -12.45
N LEU A 75 -6.01 14.89 -12.23
CA LEU A 75 -5.58 13.83 -11.31
C LEU A 75 -6.08 14.12 -9.88
N MET A 76 -5.90 15.34 -9.38
CA MET A 76 -6.34 15.74 -8.04
C MET A 76 -7.87 15.64 -7.87
N ARG A 77 -8.65 15.96 -8.91
CA ARG A 77 -10.11 15.73 -8.88
C ARG A 77 -10.49 14.26 -8.78
N VAL A 78 -9.78 13.38 -9.50
CA VAL A 78 -10.01 11.93 -9.40
C VAL A 78 -9.70 11.45 -7.99
N LEU A 79 -8.55 11.84 -7.44
CA LEU A 79 -8.14 11.46 -6.08
C LEU A 79 -9.08 12.00 -5.01
N ALA A 80 -9.66 13.19 -5.22
CA ALA A 80 -10.69 13.73 -4.34
C ALA A 80 -12.01 12.96 -4.46
N ALA A 81 -12.45 12.66 -5.68
CA ALA A 81 -13.67 11.90 -5.93
C ALA A 81 -13.59 10.45 -5.40
N THR A 82 -12.38 9.89 -5.31
CA THR A 82 -12.13 8.56 -4.72
C THR A 82 -11.83 8.61 -3.22
N GLY A 83 -11.91 9.78 -2.57
CA GLY A 83 -11.72 9.95 -1.12
C GLY A 83 -10.28 9.88 -0.63
N VAL A 84 -9.29 9.85 -1.53
CA VAL A 84 -7.87 9.91 -1.15
C VAL A 84 -7.52 11.29 -0.61
N PHE A 85 -8.06 12.35 -1.21
CA PHE A 85 -7.99 13.72 -0.69
C PHE A 85 -9.38 14.31 -0.54
N THR A 86 -9.51 15.44 0.13
CA THR A 86 -10.75 16.26 0.11
C THR A 86 -10.47 17.57 -0.61
N ALA A 87 -11.32 17.95 -1.55
CA ALA A 87 -11.28 19.26 -2.18
C ALA A 87 -12.26 20.19 -1.48
N GLN A 88 -11.77 21.32 -0.96
CA GLN A 88 -12.58 22.37 -0.36
C GLN A 88 -12.44 23.63 -1.19
N HIS A 89 -13.56 24.20 -1.62
CA HIS A 89 -13.56 25.53 -2.21
C HIS A 89 -13.65 26.56 -1.10
N PRO A 90 -12.85 27.65 -1.15
CA PRO A 90 -13.03 28.79 -0.26
C PRO A 90 -14.50 29.26 -0.32
N LEU A 91 -15.11 29.54 0.83
CA LEU A 91 -16.45 30.10 0.88
C LEU A 91 -16.41 31.45 0.17
N ALA A 92 -17.20 31.60 -0.90
CA ALA A 92 -17.39 32.87 -1.61
C ALA A 92 -17.99 33.92 -0.65
N GLY A 93 -17.13 34.65 0.06
CA GLY A 93 -17.53 35.53 1.15
C GLY A 93 -16.54 36.63 1.52
N GLY A 94 -15.48 36.83 0.73
CA GLY A 94 -14.55 37.96 0.88
C GLY A 94 -14.42 38.69 -0.45
N SER A 95 -14.88 39.92 -0.51
CA SER A 95 -14.79 40.75 -1.71
C SER A 95 -13.33 41.15 -1.95
N GLY A 96 -12.72 40.58 -3.00
CA GLY A 96 -11.62 41.23 -3.73
C GLY A 96 -10.39 40.37 -4.03
N GLY A 97 -10.35 39.77 -5.23
CA GLY A 97 -9.15 39.84 -6.07
C GLY A 97 -8.61 38.54 -6.67
N GLY A 98 -8.95 38.28 -7.95
CA GLY A 98 -8.17 37.47 -8.90
C GLY A 98 -8.67 36.04 -9.13
N ASP A 99 -8.50 35.54 -10.37
CA ASP A 99 -8.81 34.15 -10.81
C ASP A 99 -8.14 33.04 -9.95
N ASP A 100 -7.17 33.40 -9.10
CA ASP A 100 -6.43 32.49 -8.20
C ASP A 100 -7.16 32.21 -6.88
N ASP A 101 -8.16 33.03 -6.52
CA ASP A 101 -8.88 32.96 -5.22
C ASP A 101 -9.99 31.89 -5.19
N ASP A 102 -10.28 31.26 -6.33
CA ASP A 102 -11.30 30.21 -6.51
C ASP A 102 -10.72 28.79 -6.56
N GLU A 103 -9.40 28.62 -6.46
CA GLU A 103 -8.80 27.29 -6.55
C GLU A 103 -9.14 26.42 -5.33
N PRO A 104 -9.56 25.15 -5.56
CA PRO A 104 -9.84 24.24 -4.47
C PRO A 104 -8.57 23.94 -3.67
N MET A 105 -8.69 24.04 -2.36
CA MET A 105 -7.69 23.56 -1.42
C MET A 105 -7.85 22.05 -1.24
N TYR A 106 -6.77 21.30 -1.44
CA TYR A 106 -6.75 19.84 -1.24
C TYR A 106 -6.22 19.52 0.15
N THR A 107 -6.98 18.74 0.91
CA THR A 107 -6.69 18.38 2.29
C THR A 107 -6.49 16.88 2.44
N LEU A 108 -5.55 16.47 3.30
CA LEU A 108 -5.32 15.07 3.65
C LEU A 108 -6.54 14.47 4.37
N THR A 109 -7.01 13.31 3.89
CA THR A 109 -8.01 12.47 4.55
C THR A 109 -7.31 11.45 5.45
N PRO A 110 -8.03 10.69 6.29
CA PRO A 110 -7.43 9.57 7.02
C PRO A 110 -6.68 8.59 6.09
N VAL A 111 -7.15 8.38 4.86
CA VAL A 111 -6.50 7.51 3.87
C VAL A 111 -5.16 8.09 3.41
N SER A 112 -5.11 9.35 2.97
CA SER A 112 -3.83 9.95 2.54
C SER A 112 -2.88 10.27 3.67
N ARG A 113 -3.35 10.39 4.92
CA ARG A 113 -2.48 10.47 6.10
C ARG A 113 -1.69 9.20 6.35
N LEU A 114 -2.18 8.05 5.89
CA LEU A 114 -1.40 6.80 5.92
C LEU A 114 -0.25 6.80 4.92
N LEU A 115 -0.15 7.79 4.01
CA LEU A 115 0.93 7.90 3.04
C LEU A 115 2.08 8.81 3.53
N VAL A 116 1.98 9.33 4.76
CA VAL A 116 2.95 10.25 5.38
C VAL A 116 3.15 9.92 6.87
N GLY A 117 4.16 10.52 7.49
CA GLY A 117 4.39 10.41 8.93
C GLY A 117 5.03 9.10 9.39
N SER A 118 4.82 8.74 10.67
CA SER A 118 5.50 7.60 11.33
C SER A 118 4.84 6.24 11.07
N ARG A 119 3.56 6.22 10.69
CA ARG A 119 2.80 5.01 10.35
C ARG A 119 2.56 4.96 8.83
N ASN A 120 3.63 5.21 8.07
CA ASN A 120 3.58 5.41 6.63
C ASN A 120 3.51 4.09 5.85
N LEU A 121 2.44 3.91 5.08
CA LEU A 121 2.13 2.79 4.19
C LEU A 121 2.44 3.09 2.70
N ALA A 122 3.05 4.23 2.38
CA ALA A 122 3.48 4.54 1.03
C ALA A 122 4.43 3.49 0.43
N PRO A 123 5.39 2.88 1.17
CA PRO A 123 6.25 1.84 0.61
C PRO A 123 5.48 0.58 0.20
N ILE A 124 4.64 0.00 1.07
CA ILE A 124 3.84 -1.19 0.72
C ILE A 124 2.86 -0.88 -0.42
N THR A 125 2.26 0.30 -0.42
CA THR A 125 1.34 0.70 -1.50
C THR A 125 2.09 0.85 -2.83
N SER A 126 3.30 1.41 -2.81
CA SER A 126 4.16 1.52 -4.00
C SER A 126 4.60 0.16 -4.51
N MET A 127 4.96 -0.76 -3.62
CA MET A 127 5.29 -2.14 -3.95
C MET A 127 4.10 -2.83 -4.62
N LEU A 128 2.91 -2.83 -4.01
CA LEU A 128 1.71 -3.49 -4.57
C LEU A 128 1.28 -2.91 -5.93
N LEU A 129 1.53 -1.62 -6.15
CA LEU A 129 1.26 -0.94 -7.42
C LEU A 129 2.45 -0.97 -8.39
N HIS A 130 3.53 -1.67 -8.05
CA HIS A 130 4.69 -1.82 -8.89
C HIS A 130 4.33 -2.57 -10.19
N PRO A 131 4.79 -2.13 -11.37
CA PRO A 131 4.43 -2.76 -12.65
C PRO A 131 4.64 -4.28 -12.67
N ALA A 132 5.72 -4.78 -12.07
CA ALA A 132 6.00 -6.22 -12.01
C ALA A 132 4.93 -7.01 -11.24
N LEU A 133 4.31 -6.45 -10.19
CA LEU A 133 3.24 -7.12 -9.44
C LEU A 133 1.86 -6.91 -10.06
N VAL A 134 1.67 -5.83 -10.83
CA VAL A 134 0.38 -5.53 -11.47
C VAL A 134 0.23 -6.21 -12.84
N SER A 135 1.30 -6.30 -13.63
CA SER A 135 1.21 -6.87 -15.00
C SER A 135 0.71 -8.32 -15.08
N PRO A 136 0.98 -9.23 -14.10
CA PRO A 136 0.46 -10.59 -14.16
C PRO A 136 -1.07 -10.68 -14.21
N PHE A 137 -1.78 -9.68 -13.66
CA PHE A 137 -3.24 -9.66 -13.71
C PHE A 137 -3.80 -9.46 -15.13
N LEU A 138 -2.99 -9.00 -16.08
CA LEU A 138 -3.38 -8.91 -17.49
C LEU A 138 -3.48 -10.30 -18.14
N GLU A 139 -2.72 -11.28 -17.63
CA GLU A 139 -2.68 -12.66 -18.10
C GLU A 139 -3.57 -13.60 -17.26
N LEU A 140 -4.41 -13.05 -16.37
CA LEU A 140 -5.25 -13.88 -15.50
C LEU A 140 -6.23 -14.77 -16.31
N GLY A 141 -6.75 -14.23 -17.41
CA GLY A 141 -7.68 -14.96 -18.28
C GLY A 141 -7.02 -16.11 -19.05
N SER A 142 -5.80 -15.92 -19.56
CA SER A 142 -5.00 -16.95 -20.23
C SER A 142 -4.56 -18.02 -19.23
N TRP A 143 -4.14 -17.61 -18.03
CA TRP A 143 -3.79 -18.49 -16.93
C TRP A 143 -4.93 -19.47 -16.55
N PHE A 144 -6.17 -19.01 -16.46
CA PHE A 144 -7.33 -19.88 -16.18
C PHE A 144 -7.65 -20.89 -17.31
N GLN A 145 -7.14 -20.67 -18.53
CA GLN A 145 -7.39 -21.53 -19.68
C GLN A 145 -6.33 -22.63 -19.86
N GLU A 146 -5.28 -22.63 -19.04
CA GLU A 146 -4.23 -23.65 -19.08
C GLU A 146 -4.79 -25.02 -18.66
N LYS A 147 -4.55 -26.03 -19.50
CA LYS A 147 -5.09 -27.39 -19.30
C LYS A 147 -4.33 -28.21 -18.25
N GLU A 148 -3.09 -27.84 -17.99
CA GLU A 148 -2.19 -28.47 -17.03
C GLU A 148 -1.66 -27.37 -16.11
N ALA A 149 -2.20 -27.27 -14.89
CA ALA A 149 -1.63 -26.40 -13.88
C ALA A 149 -0.59 -27.21 -13.10
N PRO A 150 0.72 -26.90 -13.17
CA PRO A 150 1.68 -27.48 -12.23
C PRO A 150 1.29 -27.12 -10.79
N GLU A 151 1.61 -27.98 -9.81
CA GLU A 151 1.20 -27.80 -8.40
C GLU A 151 1.64 -26.46 -7.77
N SER A 152 2.60 -25.76 -8.38
CA SER A 152 3.11 -24.45 -7.97
C SER A 152 2.63 -23.30 -8.87
N CYS A 153 1.42 -23.40 -9.45
CA CYS A 153 0.86 -22.43 -10.40
C CYS A 153 0.69 -21.02 -9.79
N GLN A 154 1.78 -20.25 -9.75
CA GLN A 154 1.82 -18.87 -9.32
C GLN A 154 1.62 -17.97 -10.54
N LEU A 155 0.58 -17.14 -10.56
CA LEU A 155 0.28 -16.20 -11.65
C LEU A 155 1.50 -15.34 -12.04
N PHE A 156 2.28 -14.91 -11.03
CA PHE A 156 3.51 -14.16 -11.25
C PHE A 156 4.55 -14.96 -12.05
N LYS A 157 4.75 -16.25 -11.71
CA LYS A 157 5.66 -17.14 -12.42
C LYS A 157 5.17 -17.47 -13.83
N HIS A 158 3.86 -17.60 -14.03
CA HIS A 158 3.28 -17.75 -15.36
C HIS A 158 3.59 -16.51 -16.23
N ALA A 159 3.37 -15.30 -15.72
CA ALA A 159 3.58 -14.07 -16.47
C ALA A 159 5.05 -13.72 -16.72
N HIS A 160 5.94 -13.98 -15.75
CA HIS A 160 7.35 -13.54 -15.80
C HIS A 160 8.36 -14.66 -16.00
N GLY A 161 7.94 -15.93 -15.98
CA GLY A 161 8.82 -17.10 -16.09
C GLY A 161 9.67 -17.40 -14.84
N GLN A 162 9.52 -16.61 -13.78
CA GLN A 162 10.26 -16.71 -12.51
C GLN A 162 9.33 -16.31 -11.36
N THR A 163 9.60 -16.80 -10.16
CA THR A 163 8.91 -16.42 -8.93
C THR A 163 9.28 -14.98 -8.50
N VAL A 164 8.50 -14.43 -7.57
CA VAL A 164 8.79 -13.10 -6.99
C VAL A 164 10.19 -13.10 -6.35
N TRP A 165 10.53 -14.17 -5.62
CA TRP A 165 11.81 -14.31 -4.91
C TRP A 165 13.01 -14.44 -5.86
N GLU A 166 12.86 -15.22 -6.93
CA GLU A 166 13.91 -15.29 -7.98
C GLU A 166 14.13 -13.93 -8.66
N GLN A 167 13.11 -13.08 -8.71
CA GLN A 167 13.25 -11.72 -9.24
C GLN A 167 13.94 -10.77 -8.25
N THR A 168 13.62 -10.85 -6.96
CA THR A 168 14.31 -10.04 -5.93
C THR A 168 15.80 -10.39 -5.88
N ASP A 169 16.18 -11.64 -6.11
CA ASP A 169 17.60 -12.03 -6.19
C ASP A 169 18.34 -11.43 -7.39
N ARG A 170 17.63 -11.07 -8.46
CA ARG A 170 18.20 -10.54 -9.72
C ARG A 170 18.16 -9.02 -9.83
N ASP A 171 17.18 -8.38 -9.19
CA ASP A 171 16.94 -6.95 -9.28
C ASP A 171 16.94 -6.31 -7.88
N ALA A 172 18.06 -5.67 -7.54
CA ALA A 172 18.24 -5.03 -6.25
C ALA A 172 17.24 -3.89 -5.97
N ALA A 173 16.72 -3.21 -7.02
CA ALA A 173 15.73 -2.17 -6.84
C ALA A 173 14.35 -2.77 -6.51
N PHE A 174 14.01 -3.89 -7.15
CA PHE A 174 12.80 -4.64 -6.83
C PHE A 174 12.88 -5.30 -5.44
N ASP A 175 14.03 -5.87 -5.08
CA ASP A 175 14.33 -6.38 -3.73
C ASP A 175 14.12 -5.31 -2.67
N ALA A 176 14.71 -4.12 -2.85
CA ALA A 176 14.53 -3.00 -1.94
C ALA A 176 13.05 -2.59 -1.83
N ALA A 177 12.34 -2.49 -2.95
CA ALA A 177 10.91 -2.13 -2.94
C ALA A 177 10.04 -3.17 -2.20
N VAL A 178 10.32 -4.46 -2.37
CA VAL A 178 9.61 -5.54 -1.66
C VAL A 178 9.89 -5.48 -0.17
N ASN A 179 11.17 -5.37 0.21
CA ASN A 179 11.57 -5.31 1.61
C ASN A 179 11.03 -4.07 2.32
N ASP A 180 11.16 -2.88 1.72
CA ASP A 180 10.61 -1.63 2.26
C ASP A 180 9.09 -1.72 2.41
N GLY A 181 8.42 -2.33 1.44
CA GLY A 181 7.00 -2.63 1.49
C GLY A 181 6.63 -3.45 2.71
N MET A 182 7.22 -4.65 2.86
CA MET A 182 6.94 -5.56 3.96
C MET A 182 7.26 -4.97 5.34
N VAL A 183 8.36 -4.21 5.45
CA VAL A 183 8.73 -3.51 6.68
C VAL A 183 7.69 -2.45 7.03
N SER A 184 7.24 -1.64 6.06
CA SER A 184 6.25 -0.59 6.30
C SER A 184 4.89 -1.15 6.75
N ASP A 185 4.43 -2.24 6.15
CA ASP A 185 3.21 -2.95 6.56
C ASP A 185 3.35 -3.53 7.97
N SER A 186 4.48 -4.20 8.25
CA SER A 186 4.77 -4.77 9.57
C SER A 186 4.76 -3.71 10.66
N HIS A 187 5.39 -2.56 10.44
CA HIS A 187 5.39 -1.47 11.41
C HIS A 187 3.97 -0.95 11.70
N PHE A 188 3.13 -0.84 10.67
CA PHE A 188 1.76 -0.39 10.84
C PHE A 188 0.93 -1.41 11.61
N ILE A 189 0.88 -2.67 11.15
CA ILE A 189 0.02 -3.70 11.74
C ILE A 189 0.45 -4.04 13.16
N MET A 190 1.76 -4.09 13.42
CA MET A 190 2.26 -4.38 14.77
C MET A 190 2.09 -3.22 15.72
N GLY A 191 2.14 -1.97 15.23
CA GLY A 191 1.74 -0.82 16.04
C GLY A 191 0.31 -0.97 16.56
N VAL A 192 -0.64 -1.33 15.69
CA VAL A 192 -2.03 -1.57 16.09
C VAL A 192 -2.17 -2.81 16.98
N ALA A 193 -1.51 -3.92 16.63
CA ALA A 193 -1.61 -5.17 17.40
C ALA A 193 -1.04 -5.04 18.82
N ILE A 194 0.03 -4.27 19.00
CA ILE A 194 0.59 -4.01 20.33
C ILE A 194 -0.35 -3.10 21.13
N ASP A 195 -0.90 -2.05 20.52
CA ASP A 195 -1.80 -1.12 21.19
C ASP A 195 -3.10 -1.80 21.65
N GLU A 196 -3.69 -2.67 20.81
CA GLU A 196 -5.02 -3.24 21.02
C GLU A 196 -5.01 -4.68 21.59
N CYS A 197 -3.97 -5.46 21.27
CA CYS A 197 -3.89 -6.89 21.56
C CYS A 197 -2.67 -7.25 22.43
N ALA A 198 -2.17 -6.32 23.27
CA ALA A 198 -1.02 -6.56 24.15
C ALA A 198 -1.12 -7.84 24.99
N GLY A 199 -2.34 -8.23 25.38
CA GLY A 199 -2.62 -9.47 26.11
C GLY A 199 -2.15 -10.74 25.41
N ALA A 200 -2.08 -10.75 24.07
CA ALA A 200 -1.59 -11.89 23.29
C ALA A 200 -0.11 -12.19 23.53
N PHE A 201 0.66 -11.20 23.98
CA PHE A 201 2.09 -11.32 24.25
C PHE A 201 2.42 -11.49 25.74
N GLN A 202 1.42 -11.47 26.62
CA GLN A 202 1.63 -11.59 28.06
C GLN A 202 1.98 -13.03 28.47
N GLY A 203 2.96 -13.17 29.35
CA GLY A 203 3.38 -14.46 29.90
C GLY A 203 4.28 -15.31 29.00
N ILE A 204 4.51 -14.89 27.75
CA ILE A 204 5.48 -15.50 26.83
C ILE A 204 6.88 -15.03 27.23
N ARG A 205 7.88 -15.93 27.24
CA ARG A 205 9.28 -15.57 27.51
C ARG A 205 10.16 -15.66 26.28
N SER A 206 9.78 -16.43 25.28
CA SER A 206 10.44 -16.49 23.98
C SER A 206 9.44 -16.63 22.83
N LEU A 207 9.71 -15.92 21.74
CA LEU A 207 8.89 -15.90 20.54
C LEU A 207 9.77 -16.03 19.29
N VAL A 208 9.39 -16.90 18.37
CA VAL A 208 9.99 -16.99 17.03
C VAL A 208 9.01 -16.44 15.99
N ASP A 209 9.44 -15.41 15.27
CA ASP A 209 8.75 -14.82 14.12
C ASP A 209 9.14 -15.61 12.87
N VAL A 210 8.21 -16.42 12.36
CA VAL A 210 8.45 -17.38 11.29
C VAL A 210 8.12 -16.74 9.94
N GLY A 211 9.09 -16.68 9.04
CA GLY A 211 9.00 -15.85 7.83
C GLY A 211 9.04 -14.35 8.15
N GLY A 212 9.73 -13.98 9.24
CA GLY A 212 9.73 -12.62 9.78
C GLY A 212 10.54 -11.60 8.98
N GLY A 213 11.22 -12.02 7.90
CA GLY A 213 12.01 -11.17 7.03
C GLY A 213 13.12 -10.42 7.77
N PHE A 214 13.11 -9.08 7.66
CA PHE A 214 14.05 -8.22 8.39
C PHE A 214 13.67 -8.00 9.86
N GLY A 215 12.66 -8.72 10.36
CA GLY A 215 12.32 -8.77 11.77
C GLY A 215 11.58 -7.55 12.29
N ALA A 216 10.92 -6.78 11.42
CA ALA A 216 10.19 -5.57 11.83
C ALA A 216 9.13 -5.88 12.90
N ALA A 217 8.43 -7.01 12.78
CA ALA A 217 7.44 -7.43 13.76
C ALA A 217 8.08 -7.91 15.07
N ALA A 218 9.05 -8.82 15.00
CA ALA A 218 9.85 -9.24 16.14
C ALA A 218 10.48 -8.07 16.92
N GLN A 219 11.03 -7.07 16.23
CA GLN A 219 11.62 -5.87 16.85
C GLN A 219 10.56 -5.02 17.56
N ALA A 220 9.38 -4.86 16.97
CA ALA A 220 8.27 -4.15 17.59
C ALA A 220 7.82 -4.84 18.89
N ILE A 221 7.71 -6.18 18.88
CA ILE A 221 7.36 -6.98 20.05
C ILE A 221 8.45 -6.86 21.12
N ALA A 222 9.73 -7.05 20.77
CA ALA A 222 10.85 -6.96 21.70
C ALA A 222 10.91 -5.58 22.39
N LYS A 223 10.64 -4.51 21.64
CA LYS A 223 10.59 -3.14 22.17
C LYS A 223 9.43 -2.92 23.14
N ALA A 224 8.25 -3.46 22.82
CA ALA A 224 7.06 -3.30 23.66
C ALA A 224 7.08 -4.22 24.90
N PHE A 225 7.73 -5.38 24.80
CA PHE A 225 7.82 -6.39 25.84
C PHE A 225 9.28 -6.82 26.08
N PRO A 226 10.09 -6.01 26.78
CA PRO A 226 11.54 -6.26 26.96
C PRO A 226 11.90 -7.58 27.65
N GLY A 227 10.92 -8.25 28.30
CA GLY A 227 11.10 -9.57 28.90
C GLY A 227 10.96 -10.74 27.92
N VAL A 228 10.50 -10.49 26.69
CA VAL A 228 10.32 -11.52 25.65
C VAL A 228 11.58 -11.59 24.80
N LYS A 229 12.19 -12.77 24.73
CA LYS A 229 13.28 -13.03 23.78
C LYS A 229 12.71 -13.29 22.41
N CYS A 230 12.96 -12.39 21.45
CA CYS A 230 12.48 -12.53 20.09
C CYS A 230 13.59 -13.07 19.18
N SER A 231 13.23 -14.03 18.33
CA SER A 231 14.02 -14.46 17.20
C SER A 231 13.22 -14.40 15.91
N VAL A 232 13.90 -14.33 14.78
CA VAL A 232 13.33 -14.39 13.44
C VAL A 232 13.89 -15.62 12.74
N LEU A 233 13.01 -16.44 12.18
CA LEU A 233 13.36 -17.54 11.30
C LEU A 233 13.00 -17.14 9.87
N ASP A 234 13.99 -17.12 8.98
CA ASP A 234 13.78 -16.90 7.56
C ASP A 234 14.88 -17.58 6.73
N LEU A 235 14.73 -17.58 5.40
CA LEU A 235 15.67 -18.21 4.48
C LEU A 235 17.05 -17.55 4.54
N ASP A 236 18.10 -18.33 4.26
CA ASP A 236 19.51 -17.91 4.34
C ASP A 236 19.78 -16.57 3.64
N HIS A 237 19.26 -16.39 2.43
CA HIS A 237 19.48 -15.19 1.62
C HIS A 237 18.79 -13.93 2.19
N VAL A 238 17.70 -14.10 2.93
CA VAL A 238 16.98 -13.02 3.63
C VAL A 238 17.75 -12.63 4.88
N ILE A 239 18.10 -13.61 5.70
CA ILE A 239 18.83 -13.40 6.97
C ILE A 239 20.22 -12.79 6.73
N ALA A 240 20.89 -13.13 5.63
CA ALA A 240 22.16 -12.52 5.24
C ALA A 240 22.08 -10.99 5.04
N LYS A 241 20.89 -10.45 4.76
CA LYS A 241 20.63 -9.02 4.57
C LYS A 241 19.97 -8.36 5.79
N ALA A 242 19.69 -9.13 6.85
CA ALA A 242 18.98 -8.64 8.01
C ALA A 242 19.81 -7.60 8.80
N PRO A 243 19.15 -6.65 9.49
CA PRO A 243 19.84 -5.67 10.32
C PRO A 243 20.68 -6.31 11.43
N CYS A 244 21.94 -5.92 11.57
CA CYS A 244 22.84 -6.45 12.60
C CYS A 244 22.70 -5.77 13.97
N ASP A 245 22.18 -4.53 14.01
CA ASP A 245 22.12 -3.70 15.21
C ASP A 245 20.72 -3.75 15.86
N THR A 246 20.28 -4.94 16.26
CA THR A 246 18.96 -5.14 16.91
C THR A 246 19.02 -6.07 18.11
N ASP A 247 18.00 -6.02 18.97
CA ASP A 247 17.84 -6.92 20.12
C ASP A 247 17.21 -8.28 19.73
N VAL A 248 17.03 -8.54 18.44
CA VAL A 248 16.39 -9.75 17.90
C VAL A 248 17.45 -10.70 17.35
N GLN A 249 17.27 -12.00 17.62
CA GLN A 249 18.16 -13.03 17.07
C GLN A 249 17.67 -13.49 15.70
N TYR A 250 18.50 -13.36 14.67
CA TYR A 250 18.20 -13.87 13.33
C TYR A 250 18.72 -15.30 13.14
N ILE A 251 17.86 -16.18 12.63
CA ILE A 251 18.13 -17.60 12.44
C ILE A 251 17.80 -17.95 10.99
N ALA A 252 18.82 -18.39 10.27
CA ALA A 252 18.70 -18.86 8.90
C ALA A 252 18.18 -20.31 8.89
N GLY A 253 17.14 -20.59 8.11
CA GLY A 253 16.61 -21.94 7.95
C GLY A 253 15.29 -22.01 7.19
N ASP A 254 14.83 -23.25 6.97
CA ASP A 254 13.54 -23.54 6.35
C ASP A 254 12.52 -23.99 7.40
N MET A 255 11.41 -23.24 7.52
CA MET A 255 10.32 -23.54 8.45
C MET A 255 9.63 -24.88 8.18
N PHE A 256 9.72 -25.41 6.95
CA PHE A 256 9.17 -26.71 6.59
C PHE A 256 10.07 -27.87 7.05
N GLU A 257 11.36 -27.61 7.30
CA GLU A 257 12.28 -28.58 7.86
C GLU A 257 12.28 -28.53 9.39
N SER A 258 12.50 -27.34 9.97
CA SER A 258 12.51 -27.17 11.42
C SER A 258 12.27 -25.72 11.84
N ILE A 259 11.56 -25.55 12.96
CA ILE A 259 11.38 -24.26 13.62
C ILE A 259 12.07 -24.31 14.99
N PRO A 260 12.90 -23.31 15.35
CA PRO A 260 13.55 -23.24 16.66
C PRO A 260 12.53 -23.30 17.82
N PRO A 261 12.86 -24.00 18.94
CA PRO A 261 11.98 -24.04 20.10
C PRO A 261 11.78 -22.65 20.73
N ALA A 262 10.52 -22.27 20.93
CA ALA A 262 10.11 -21.05 21.63
C ALA A 262 8.81 -21.29 22.40
N ASP A 263 8.49 -20.42 23.37
CA ASP A 263 7.20 -20.47 24.08
C ASP A 263 6.03 -20.17 23.11
N ALA A 264 6.26 -19.38 22.06
CA ALA A 264 5.29 -19.08 21.01
C ALA A 264 5.91 -18.96 19.61
N MET A 265 5.13 -19.33 18.59
CA MET A 265 5.42 -19.07 17.18
C MET A 265 4.49 -17.97 16.67
N PHE A 266 5.06 -17.01 15.96
CA PHE A 266 4.34 -15.89 15.38
C PHE A 266 4.39 -15.99 13.86
N PHE A 267 3.22 -15.93 13.24
CA PHE A 267 3.04 -15.90 11.80
C PHE A 267 2.29 -14.61 11.46
N LYS A 268 3.02 -13.61 10.96
CA LYS A 268 2.39 -12.39 10.45
C LYS A 268 1.76 -12.69 9.10
N PRO A 269 0.47 -12.38 8.89
CA PRO A 269 -0.16 -12.47 7.57
C PRO A 269 0.45 -11.48 6.58
#